data_AF-A0A525WNX0-F1
#
_entry.id   AF-A0A525WNX0-F1
#
_cell.length_a   1.000
_cell.length_b   1.000
_cell.length_c   1.000
_cell.angle_alpha   90.00
_cell.angle_beta   90.00
_cell.angle_gamma   90.00
#
_symmetry.space_group_name_H-M   'P 1'
#
loop_
_entity.id
_entity.type
_entity.pdbx_description
1 polymer ?
#
loop_
_entity_poly.entity_id
_entity_poly.type
_entity_poly.pdbx_seq_one_letter_code
_entity_poly.pdbx_strand_id
1 'polypeptide(L)' 'MHDLTCLIKGCQARVYAPAGTHSICREHFLNFLTWRRRKGPQMFLKYAGMTMEERDPFVAEWANTIRVEEVPTAAVPKS' A
#
# COMPACT_ATOMS: atom_id res chain seq x y z
N MET A 1 -18.51 -13.07 11.46
CA MET A 1 -17.31 -12.22 11.29
C MET A 1 -17.16 -12.02 9.80
N HIS A 2 -17.23 -10.78 9.29
CA HIS A 2 -17.13 -10.51 7.86
C HIS A 2 -15.83 -11.11 7.31
N ASP A 3 -15.89 -11.78 6.16
CA ASP A 3 -14.74 -12.33 5.44
C ASP A 3 -13.82 -11.19 4.99
N LEU A 4 -12.92 -10.79 5.88
CA LEU A 4 -11.92 -9.76 5.61
C LEU A 4 -10.92 -10.30 4.60
N THR A 5 -10.88 -9.70 3.42
CA THR A 5 -9.92 -10.00 2.36
C THR A 5 -8.89 -8.87 2.24
N CYS A 6 -7.73 -9.21 1.70
CA CYS A 6 -6.71 -8.21 1.39
C CYS A 6 -7.22 -7.27 0.29
N LEU A 7 -7.06 -5.96 0.46
CA LEU A 7 -7.46 -4.93 -0.51
C LEU A 7 -6.89 -5.14 -1.91
N ILE A 8 -5.69 -5.71 -2.00
CA ILE A 8 -5.02 -5.95 -3.28
C ILE A 8 -5.74 -7.07 -4.03
N LYS A 9 -6.32 -6.72 -5.19
CA LYS A 9 -7.07 -7.64 -6.05
C LYS A 9 -6.20 -8.85 -6.42
N GLY A 10 -6.75 -10.06 -6.28
CA GLY A 10 -6.05 -11.32 -6.55
C GLY A 10 -5.22 -11.84 -5.39
N CYS A 11 -5.03 -11.07 -4.31
CA CYS A 11 -4.34 -11.55 -3.11
C CYS A 11 -5.27 -12.45 -2.27
N GLN A 12 -4.89 -13.71 -2.09
CA GLN A 12 -5.63 -14.69 -1.28
C GLN A 12 -5.04 -14.87 0.13
N ALA A 13 -4.01 -14.11 0.48
CA ALA A 13 -3.37 -14.20 1.79
C ALA A 13 -4.29 -13.68 2.90
N ARG A 14 -4.18 -14.26 4.09
CA ARG A 14 -4.93 -13.81 5.27
C ARG A 14 -4.58 -12.36 5.61
N VAL A 15 -5.60 -11.59 5.92
CA VAL A 15 -5.46 -10.22 6.45
C VAL A 15 -4.65 -10.23 7.75
N TYR A 16 -3.85 -9.18 7.90
CA TYR A 16 -2.91 -9.02 9.01
C TYR A 16 -3.14 -7.71 9.77
N ALA A 17 -3.34 -6.61 9.04
CA ALA A 17 -3.48 -5.28 9.63
C ALA A 17 -4.48 -4.42 8.84
N PRO A 18 -5.11 -3.43 9.50
CA PRO A 18 -5.90 -2.43 8.81
C PRO A 18 -5.00 -1.51 7.98
N ALA A 19 -5.54 -1.06 6.86
CA ALA A 19 -4.96 -0.04 5.99
C ALA A 19 -6.08 0.92 5.60
N GLY A 20 -6.32 1.89 6.50
CA GLY A 20 -7.53 2.71 6.47
C GLY A 20 -8.76 1.90 6.85
N THR A 21 -9.88 2.09 6.14
CA THR A 21 -11.12 1.32 6.28
C THR A 21 -11.01 -0.08 5.67
N HIS A 22 -9.92 -0.36 4.96
CA HIS A 22 -9.61 -1.65 4.36
C HIS A 22 -8.68 -2.50 5.23
N SER A 23 -8.43 -3.73 4.81
CA SER A 23 -7.47 -4.65 5.43
C SER A 23 -6.47 -5.16 4.41
N ILE A 24 -5.24 -5.41 4.84
CA ILE A 24 -4.17 -5.95 3.99
C ILE A 24 -3.43 -7.11 4.67
N CYS A 25 -2.88 -8.02 3.86
CA CYS A 25 -2.06 -9.12 4.36
C CYS A 25 -0.67 -8.64 4.82
N ARG A 26 0.09 -9.51 5.48
CA ARG A 26 1.40 -9.17 6.06
C ARG A 26 2.40 -8.66 5.01
N GLU A 27 2.46 -9.30 3.85
CA GLU A 27 3.37 -8.92 2.76
C GLU A 27 3.05 -7.52 2.23
N HIS A 28 1.78 -7.29 1.94
CA HIS A 28 1.26 -6.01 1.49
C HIS A 28 1.43 -4.90 2.54
N PHE A 29 1.32 -5.24 3.83
CA PHE A 29 1.62 -4.31 4.91
C PHE A 29 3.09 -3.86 4.91
N LEU A 30 4.04 -4.77 4.73
CA LEU A 30 5.47 -4.44 4.66
C LEU A 30 5.80 -3.60 3.41
N ASN A 31 5.18 -3.92 2.27
CA ASN A 31 5.28 -3.12 1.04
C ASN A 31 4.74 -1.70 1.24
N PHE A 32 3.55 -1.58 1.84
CA PHE A 32 2.96 -0.29 2.16
C PHE A 32 3.84 0.54 3.10
N LEU A 33 4.39 -0.06 4.15
CA LEU A 33 5.33 0.62 5.04
C LEU A 33 6.57 1.13 4.31
N THR A 34 7.11 0.32 3.40
CA THR A 34 8.27 0.69 2.58
C THR A 34 7.95 1.87 1.68
N TRP A 35 6.82 1.82 0.96
CA TRP A 35 6.35 2.92 0.12
C TRP A 35 6.11 4.20 0.95
N ARG A 36 5.45 4.09 2.11
CA ARG A 36 5.17 5.24 2.97
C ARG A 36 6.44 5.89 3.52
N ARG A 37 7.45 5.10 3.88
CA ARG A 37 8.76 5.62 4.33
C ARG A 37 9.46 6.46 3.24
N ARG A 38 9.32 6.07 1.97
CA ARG A 38 9.88 6.83 0.82
C ARG A 38 9.25 8.22 0.65
N LYS A 39 8.05 8.45 1.18
CA LYS A 39 7.42 9.79 1.20
C LYS A 39 8.01 10.76 2.23
N GLY A 40 8.92 10.28 3.09
CA GLY A 40 9.68 11.11 4.03
C GLY A 40 9.15 11.10 5.47
N PRO A 41 9.95 11.63 6.43
CA PRO A 41 9.69 11.52 7.87
C PRO A 41 8.43 12.26 8.33
N GLN A 42 8.04 13.36 7.66
CA GLN A 42 6.81 14.09 7.98
C GLN A 42 5.55 13.23 7.80
N MET A 43 5.57 12.29 6.85
CA MET A 43 4.46 11.35 6.64
C MET A 43 4.32 10.33 7.77
N PHE A 44 5.39 10.02 8.52
CA PHE A 44 5.29 9.09 9.64
C PHE A 44 4.44 9.65 10.78
N LEU A 45 4.71 10.90 11.17
CA LEU A 45 3.99 11.59 12.24
C LEU A 45 2.55 11.91 11.81
N LYS A 46 2.37 12.42 10.58
CA LYS A 46 1.05 12.77 10.06
C LYS A 46 0.11 11.56 9.98
N TYR A 47 0.62 10.42 9.50
CA TYR A 47 -0.20 9.22 9.34
C TYR A 47 -0.63 8.59 10.66
N ALA A 48 0.20 8.71 11.71
CA ALA A 48 -0.15 8.17 13.03
C ALA A 48 -1.37 8.88 13.65
N GLY A 49 -1.55 10.17 13.37
CA GLY A 49 -2.67 10.98 13.86
C GLY A 49 -3.95 10.90 13.01
N MET A 50 -3.90 10.24 11.84
CA MET A 50 -5.05 10.13 10.94
C MET A 50 -6.04 9.05 11.40
N THR A 51 -7.33 9.32 11.20
CA THR A 51 -8.44 8.36 11.23
C THR A 51 -8.29 7.28 10.15
N MET A 52 -9.14 6.25 10.17
CA MET A 52 -9.08 5.21 9.16
C MET A 52 -9.49 5.73 7.77
N GLU A 53 -10.53 6.55 7.71
CA GLU A 53 -11.02 7.17 6.49
C GLU A 53 -9.99 8.11 5.86
N GLU A 54 -9.27 8.89 6.67
CA GLU A 54 -8.19 9.76 6.18
C GLU A 54 -6.98 8.99 5.62
N ARG A 55 -6.84 7.72 5.99
CA ARG A 55 -5.76 6.86 5.47
C ARG A 55 -6.10 6.24 4.11
N ASP A 56 -7.38 6.08 3.79
CA ASP A 56 -7.87 5.49 2.53
C ASP A 56 -7.24 6.08 1.28
N PRO A 57 -7.12 7.42 1.08
CA PRO A 57 -6.50 7.97 -0.11
C PRO A 57 -5.01 7.57 -0.25
N PHE A 58 -4.27 7.45 0.85
CA PHE A 58 -2.86 7.02 0.80
C PHE A 58 -2.73 5.54 0.46
N VAL A 59 -3.64 4.72 0.98
CA VAL A 59 -3.66 3.28 0.70
C VAL A 59 -4.08 3.04 -0.75
N ALA A 60 -5.06 3.78 -1.26
CA ALA A 60 -5.47 3.73 -2.66
C ALA A 60 -4.34 4.15 -3.61
N GLU A 61 -3.63 5.24 -3.28
CA GLU A 61 -2.46 5.70 -4.04
C GLU A 61 -1.38 4.63 -4.12
N TRP A 62 -1.03 4.03 -2.97
CA TRP A 62 -0.06 2.93 -2.94
C TRP A 62 -0.54 1.70 -3.71
N ALA A 63 -1.80 1.30 -3.56
CA ALA A 63 -2.36 0.14 -4.27
C ALA A 63 -2.28 0.30 -5.79
N ASN A 64 -2.37 1.54 -6.31
CA ASN A 64 -2.15 1.82 -7.73
C ASN A 64 -0.70 1.58 -8.17
N THR A 65 0.29 1.79 -7.30
CA THR A 65 1.70 1.50 -7.64
C THR A 65 1.99 0.01 -7.81
N ILE A 66 1.28 -0.85 -7.09
CA ILE A 66 1.41 -2.32 -7.22
C ILE A 66 0.83 -2.82 -8.54
N ARG A 67 -0.22 -2.17 -9.05
CA ARG A 67 -0.85 -2.54 -10.33
C ARG A 67 -0.03 -2.13 -11.55
N VAL A 68 0.94 -1.22 -11.40
CA VAL A 68 1.72 -0.67 -12.51
C VAL A 68 3.07 -1.36 -12.69
N GLU A 69 3.43 -2.33 -11.85
CA GLU A 69 4.53 -3.27 -12.15
C GLU A 69 4.10 -4.33 -13.19
N GLU A 70 3.58 -3.87 -14.33
CA GLU A 70 3.66 -4.59 -15.60
C GLU A 70 4.80 -3.95 -16.40
N VAL A 71 5.99 -4.58 -16.30
CA VAL A 71 7.23 -4.34 -17.06
C VAL A 71 8.06 -3.11 -16.62
N PRO A 72 9.27 -3.31 -16.05
CA PRO A 72 10.27 -2.25 -16.02
C PRO A 72 10.62 -1.91 -17.47
N THR A 73 10.23 -0.71 -17.93
CA THR A 73 10.74 -0.19 -19.20
C THR A 73 12.26 -0.19 -19.10
N ALA A 74 12.91 -1.01 -19.93
CA ALA A 74 14.34 -1.05 -20.03
C ALA A 74 14.84 0.38 -20.30
N ALA A 75 15.66 0.92 -19.39
CA ALA A 75 16.48 2.06 -19.69
C ALA A 75 17.45 1.62 -20.79
N VAL A 76 17.12 1.91 -22.05
CA VAL A 76 18.07 1.86 -23.16
C VAL A 76 18.97 3.08 -23.01
N PRO A 77 20.27 2.94 -22.70
CA PRO A 77 21.18 4.06 -22.90
C PRO A 77 21.37 4.23 -24.40
N LYS A 78 21.05 5.43 -24.90
CA LYS A 78 21.39 5.85 -26.25
C LYS A 78 22.82 6.40 -26.26
N SER A 79 23.57 5.94 -27.28
CA SER A 79 24.83 6.42 -27.85
C SER A 79 26.12 6.17 -27.09
#